data_AF-A0A9E6CML4-F1
#
_entry.id   AF-A0A9E6CML4-F1
#
_cell.length_a   1.000
_cell.length_b   1.000
_cell.length_c   1.000
_cell.angle_alpha   90.00
_cell.angle_beta   90.00
_cell.angle_gamma   90.00
#
_symmetry.space_group_name_H-M   'P 1'
#
loop_
_entity.id
_entity.type
_entity.pdbx_description
1 polymer ?
#
loop_
_entity_poly.entity_id
_entity_poly.type
_entity_poly.pdbx_seq_one_letter_code
_entity_poly.pdbx_strand_id
1 'polypeptide(L)' 'MSGNRKGQFSIRINDQFRICFKWTETGPADVELNSERIPRKKLDGA' A
#
# COMPACT_ATOMS: atom_id res chain seq x y z
N MET A 1 13.45 6.37 6.18
CA MET A 1 12.84 6.31 7.53
C MET A 1 12.67 4.85 7.92
N SER A 2 13.64 4.31 8.64
CA SER A 2 13.61 2.94 9.17
C SER A 2 12.72 2.94 10.43
N GLY A 3 11.42 3.11 10.20
CA GLY A 3 10.42 3.21 11.26
C GLY A 3 10.25 1.85 11.94
N ASN A 4 10.60 1.83 13.21
CA ASN A 4 10.51 0.72 14.15
C ASN A 4 9.08 0.14 14.22
N ARG A 5 8.73 -0.78 13.31
CA ARG A 5 7.52 -1.61 13.36
C ARG A 5 7.89 -3.04 13.04
N LYS A 6 8.53 -3.72 14.00
CA LYS A 6 8.78 -5.17 13.91
C LYS A 6 7.47 -5.88 13.53
N GLY A 7 7.44 -6.47 12.34
CA GLY A 7 6.31 -7.27 11.86
C GLY A 7 5.37 -6.60 10.87
N GLN A 8 5.47 -5.30 10.56
CA GLN A 8 4.70 -4.68 9.46
C GLN A 8 5.53 -4.61 8.17
N PHE A 9 4.94 -5.09 7.09
CA PHE A 9 5.55 -5.15 5.76
C PHE A 9 4.67 -4.41 4.76
N SER A 10 5.30 -3.84 3.74
CA SER A 10 4.56 -3.20 2.64
C SER A 10 5.13 -3.59 1.29
N ILE A 11 4.25 -4.00 0.36
CA ILE A 11 4.58 -4.28 -1.04
C ILE A 11 3.98 -3.16 -1.90
N ARG A 12 4.80 -2.53 -2.72
CA ARG A 12 4.35 -1.56 -3.72
C ARG A 12 4.12 -2.29 -5.04
N ILE A 13 2.89 -2.25 -5.56
CA ILE A 13 2.53 -2.94 -6.81
C ILE A 13 2.80 -2.03 -8.01
N ASN A 14 2.44 -0.75 -7.88
CA ASN A 14 2.72 0.30 -8.84
C ASN A 14 2.61 1.67 -8.14
N ASP A 15 2.56 2.75 -8.91
CA ASP A 15 2.47 4.11 -8.36
C ASP A 15 1.16 4.46 -7.67
N GLN A 16 0.16 3.58 -7.72
CA GLN A 16 -1.18 3.81 -7.17
C GLN A 16 -1.49 2.89 -6.00
N PHE A 17 -0.92 1.68 -5.98
CA PHE A 17 -1.30 0.63 -5.04
C PHE A 17 -0.15 0.22 -4.13
N ARG A 18 -0.46 0.17 -2.83
CA ARG A 18 0.40 -0.35 -1.78
C ARG A 18 -0.37 -1.32 -0.90
N ILE A 19 0.15 -2.53 -0.76
CA ILE A 19 -0.35 -3.50 0.21
C ILE A 19 0.44 -3.34 1.51
N CYS A 20 -0.24 -3.22 2.64
CA CYS A 20 0.34 -3.28 3.97
C CYS A 20 -0.16 -4.55 4.67
N PHE A 21 0.72 -5.30 5.35
CA PHE A 21 0.34 -6.51 6.08
C PHE A 21 1.28 -6.76 7.25
N LYS A 22 0.91 -7.66 8.15
CA LYS A 22 1.78 -8.20 9.17
C LYS A 22 2.16 -9.64 8.89
N TRP A 23 3.40 -10.03 9.18
CA TRP A 23 3.81 -11.44 9.11
C TRP A 23 3.66 -12.09 10.47
N THR A 24 2.84 -13.14 10.54
CA THR A 24 2.65 -13.98 11.73
C THR A 24 3.21 -15.38 11.46
N GLU A 25 3.23 -16.25 12.48
CA GLU A 25 3.65 -17.65 12.32
C GLU A 25 2.74 -18.45 11.37
N THR A 26 1.48 -18.04 11.21
CA THR A 26 0.51 -18.69 10.31
C THR A 26 0.45 -18.06 8.91
N GLY A 27 1.12 -16.92 8.70
CA GLY A 27 1.19 -16.23 7.41
C GLY A 27 0.89 -14.72 7.47
N PRO A 28 0.53 -14.09 6.34
CA PRO A 28 0.16 -12.68 6.32
C PRO A 28 -1.19 -12.45 7.00
N ALA A 29 -1.22 -11.55 7.97
CA ALA A 29 -2.43 -11.09 8.67
C ALA A 29 -2.60 -9.56 8.53
N ASP A 30 -3.78 -9.03 8.84
CA ASP A 30 -4.10 -7.59 8.77
C ASP A 30 -3.73 -6.97 7.41
N VAL A 31 -4.14 -7.61 6.30
CA VAL A 31 -3.79 -7.19 4.94
C VAL A 31 -4.70 -6.02 4.51
N GLU A 32 -4.09 -4.87 4.24
CA GLU A 32 -4.76 -3.65 3.76
C GLU A 32 -4.27 -3.28 2.35
N LEU A 33 -5.22 -2.98 1.44
CA LEU A 33 -4.94 -2.42 0.12
C LEU A 33 -5.15 -0.90 0.17
N ASN A 34 -4.06 -0.15 0.08
CA ASN A 34 -4.10 1.30 -0.05
C ASN A 34 -4.00 1.67 -1.53
N SER A 35 -5.09 2.22 -2.07
CA SER A 35 -5.08 2.91 -3.36
C SER A 35 -5.05 4.41 -3.11
N GLU A 36 -3.96 5.08 -3.45
CA GLU A 36 -4.00 6.53 -3.59
C GLU A 36 -4.86 6.81 -4.83
N ARG A 37 -6.07 7.31 -4.60
CA ARG A 37 -6.96 7.75 -5.68
C ARG A 37 -6.18 8.82 -6.45
N ILE A 38 -5.56 8.45 -7.57
CA ILE A 38 -4.99 9.45 -8.47
C ILE A 38 -6.15 10.39 -8.76
N PRO A 39 -6.07 11.69 -8.41
CA PRO A 39 -7.09 12.63 -8.81
C PRO A 39 -7.17 12.47 -10.32
N ARG A 40 -8.34 12.03 -10.84
CA ARG A 40 -8.56 11.93 -12.29
C ARG A 40 -7.99 13.21 -12.82
N LYS A 41 -6.87 13.15 -13.58
CA LYS A 41 -6.40 14.32 -14.32
C LYS A 41 -7.67 14.80 -14.99
N LYS A 42 -8.11 15.99 -14.60
CA LYS A 42 -9.21 16.68 -15.24
C LYS A 42 -8.91 16.50 -16.72
N LEU A 43 -9.77 15.79 -17.46
CA LEU A 43 -9.73 15.83 -18.91
C LEU A 43 -10.09 17.28 -19.22
N ASP A 44 -9.14 18.19 -19.03
CA ASP A 44 -9.23 19.54 -19.52
C ASP A 44 -9.05 19.35 -21.02
N GLY A 45 -10.16 19.55 -21.73
CA GLY A 45 -10.28 19.40 -23.15
C GLY A 45 -9.17 20.18 -23.86
N ALA A 46 -8.46 19.46 -24.72
CA ALA A 46 -7.81 20.02 -25.88
C ALA A 46 -8.67 19.68 -27.10
#